data_AF-A0A016ARP2-F1
#
_entry.id   AF-A0A016ARP2-F1
#
_cell.length_a   1.000
_cell.length_b   1.000
_cell.length_c   1.000
_cell.angle_alpha   90.00
_cell.angle_beta   90.00
_cell.angle_gamma   90.00
#
_symmetry.space_group_name_H-M   'P 1'
#
loop_
_entity.id
_entity.type
_entity.pdbx_description
1 polymer ?
#
loop_
_entity_poly.entity_id
_entity_poly.type
_entity_poly.pdbx_seq_one_letter_code
_entity_poly.pdbx_strand_id
1 'polypeptide(L)'
;METPIVYDMDNPANTDALLYLMYGLFGIAVVATVVAAIFQFGSALKDNPKGAIRSLLGLILLVLVLVVAWSMGSGETLTIQGYEGTDNVPFWLKLTDMFLYSIYFLMLVTVLAIIGSSIKKKLS
;
A
#
# COMPACT_ATOMS: atom_id res chain seq x y z
N MET A 1 9.91 -34.53 28.06
CA MET A 1 9.60 -33.34 27.24
C MET A 1 9.00 -33.88 25.96
N GLU A 2 7.72 -33.63 25.72
CA GLU A 2 7.09 -34.05 24.46
C GLU A 2 7.61 -33.16 23.34
N THR A 3 8.14 -33.78 22.28
CA THR A 3 8.59 -33.08 21.08
C THR A 3 7.36 -32.46 20.41
N PRO A 4 7.35 -31.14 20.12
CA PRO A 4 6.25 -30.52 19.40
C PRO A 4 6.07 -31.21 18.05
N ILE A 5 4.83 -31.58 17.72
CA ILE A 5 4.49 -32.15 16.41
C ILE A 5 4.53 -30.99 15.41
N VAL A 6 5.63 -30.86 14.69
CA VAL A 6 5.72 -29.94 13.54
C VAL A 6 4.99 -30.63 12.40
N TYR A 7 3.77 -30.17 12.09
CA TYR A 7 3.10 -30.57 10.87
C TYR A 7 3.87 -29.94 9.71
N ASP A 8 4.62 -30.75 8.98
CA ASP A 8 5.20 -30.35 7.71
C ASP A 8 4.03 -30.08 6.76
N MET A 9 3.72 -28.79 6.54
CA MET A 9 2.69 -28.40 5.60
C MET A 9 3.27 -28.55 4.20
N ASP A 10 3.13 -29.75 3.63
CA ASP A 10 3.51 -30.02 2.24
C ASP A 10 2.84 -28.97 1.34
N ASN A 11 3.65 -28.13 0.69
CA ASN A 11 3.14 -27.19 -0.29
C ASN A 11 2.78 -27.97 -1.58
N PRO A 12 1.76 -27.52 -2.35
CA PRO A 12 1.44 -28.15 -3.64
C PRO A 12 2.67 -28.21 -4.56
N ALA A 13 2.81 -29.29 -5.34
CA ALA A 13 4.00 -29.59 -6.15
C ALA A 13 4.48 -28.48 -7.13
N ASN A 14 3.67 -27.46 -7.40
CA ASN A 14 4.00 -26.34 -8.30
C ASN A 14 4.00 -24.97 -7.61
N THR A 15 4.04 -24.91 -6.27
CA THR A 15 4.00 -23.64 -5.53
C THR A 15 5.12 -22.70 -5.95
N ASP A 16 6.35 -23.20 -6.05
CA ASP A 16 7.51 -22.38 -6.42
C ASP A 16 7.40 -21.84 -7.85
N ALA A 17 7.01 -22.71 -8.80
CA ALA A 17 6.83 -22.31 -10.20
C ALA A 17 5.74 -21.23 -10.34
N LEU A 18 4.63 -21.36 -9.60
CA LEU A 18 3.58 -20.37 -9.58
C LEU A 18 4.06 -19.04 -8.97
N LEU A 19 4.82 -19.09 -7.86
CA LEU A 19 5.37 -17.89 -7.22
C LEU A 19 6.32 -17.14 -8.15
N TYR A 20 7.23 -17.84 -8.85
CA TYR A 20 8.11 -17.20 -9.83
C TYR A 20 7.35 -16.57 -10.99
N LEU A 21 6.31 -17.24 -11.50
CA LEU A 21 5.44 -16.67 -12.53
C LEU A 21 4.74 -15.39 -12.02
N MET A 22 4.19 -15.42 -10.80
CA MET A 22 3.53 -14.27 -10.18
C MET A 22 4.51 -13.09 -10.00
N TYR A 23 5.73 -13.34 -9.51
CA TYR A 23 6.74 -12.29 -9.39
C TYR A 23 7.13 -11.71 -10.75
N GLY A 24 7.27 -12.55 -11.77
CA GLY A 24 7.53 -12.10 -13.15
C GLY A 24 6.41 -11.21 -13.70
N LEU A 25 5.16 -11.65 -13.57
CA LEU A 25 3.98 -10.89 -14.02
C LEU A 25 3.79 -9.60 -13.23
N PHE A 26 4.00 -9.64 -11.91
CA PHE A 26 3.96 -8.45 -11.06
C PHE A 26 5.03 -7.43 -11.47
N GLY A 27 6.26 -7.88 -11.72
CA GLY A 27 7.33 -7.02 -12.22
C GLY A 27 6.97 -6.35 -13.54
N ILE A 28 6.42 -7.10 -14.50
CA ILE A 28 5.93 -6.56 -15.78
C ILE A 28 4.82 -5.52 -15.55
N ALA A 29 3.86 -5.82 -14.68
CA ALA A 29 2.75 -4.93 -14.36
C ALA A 29 3.24 -3.61 -13.74
N VAL A 30 4.22 -3.67 -12.82
CA VAL A 30 4.84 -2.48 -12.23
C VAL A 30 5.51 -1.63 -13.31
N VAL A 31 6.34 -2.24 -14.17
CA VAL A 31 7.02 -1.50 -15.27
C VAL A 31 6.00 -0.87 -16.20
N ALA A 32 4.99 -1.61 -16.64
CA ALA A 32 3.94 -1.11 -17.52
C ALA A 32 3.19 0.07 -16.88
N THR A 33 2.86 -0.03 -15.58
CA THR A 33 2.17 1.03 -14.84
C THR A 33 3.02 2.30 -14.76
N VAL A 34 4.31 2.17 -14.45
CA VAL A 34 5.22 3.32 -14.36
C VAL A 34 5.40 4.00 -15.72
N VAL A 35 5.62 3.21 -16.78
CA VAL A 35 5.75 3.72 -18.15
C VAL A 35 4.48 4.46 -18.57
N ALA A 36 3.30 3.85 -18.36
CA ALA A 36 2.03 4.48 -18.66
C ALA A 36 1.83 5.78 -17.87
N ALA A 37 2.15 5.80 -16.58
CA ALA A 37 2.04 6.99 -15.74
C ALA A 37 2.92 8.15 -16.25
N ILE A 38 4.17 7.86 -16.68
CA ILE A 38 5.07 8.86 -17.25
C ILE A 38 4.51 9.44 -18.56
N PHE A 39 4.04 8.59 -19.48
CA PHE A 39 3.46 9.06 -20.74
C PHE A 39 2.18 9.88 -20.51
N GLN A 40 1.28 9.41 -19.64
CA GLN A 40 0.05 10.11 -19.30
C GLN A 40 0.33 11.48 -18.67
N PHE A 41 1.29 11.54 -17.75
CA PHE A 41 1.69 12.78 -17.11
C PHE A 41 2.36 13.75 -18.10
N GLY A 42 3.24 13.25 -18.97
CA GLY A 42 3.87 14.05 -20.02
C GLY A 42 2.87 14.66 -21.00
N SER A 43 1.88 13.88 -21.45
CA SER A 43 0.78 14.40 -22.27
C SER A 43 -0.04 15.44 -21.50
N ALA A 44 -0.40 15.15 -20.25
CA ALA A 44 -1.18 16.07 -19.42
C ALA A 44 -0.45 17.41 -19.19
N LEU A 45 0.88 17.39 -19.03
CA LEU A 45 1.70 18.60 -18.92
C LEU A 45 1.69 19.42 -20.22
N LYS A 46 1.75 18.76 -21.38
CA LYS A 46 1.70 19.42 -22.69
C LYS A 46 0.33 20.06 -22.96
N ASP A 47 -0.74 19.33 -22.68
CA ASP A 47 -2.10 19.71 -23.07
C ASP A 47 -2.76 20.65 -22.04
N ASN A 48 -2.54 20.41 -20.75
CA ASN A 48 -3.07 21.22 -19.65
C ASN A 48 -2.10 21.30 -18.46
N PRO A 49 -1.03 22.12 -18.59
CA PRO A 49 0.03 22.18 -17.58
C PRO A 49 -0.49 22.57 -16.20
N LYS A 50 -1.44 23.52 -16.12
CA LYS A 50 -2.02 23.97 -14.85
C LYS A 50 -2.84 22.86 -14.18
N GLY A 51 -3.57 22.07 -14.97
CA GLY A 51 -4.34 20.92 -14.47
C GLY A 51 -3.43 19.80 -13.97
N ALA A 52 -2.40 19.46 -14.73
CA ALA A 52 -1.43 18.42 -14.37
C ALA A 52 -0.63 18.77 -13.09
N ILE A 53 -0.23 20.03 -12.91
CA ILE A 53 0.43 20.48 -11.68
C ILE A 53 -0.53 20.38 -10.49
N ARG A 54 -1.81 20.74 -10.68
CA ARG A 54 -2.83 20.61 -9.61
C ARG A 54 -3.11 19.16 -9.25
N SER A 55 -3.11 18.22 -10.20
CA SER A 55 -3.29 16.80 -9.88
C SER A 55 -2.12 16.24 -9.07
N LEU A 56 -0.91 16.77 -9.27
CA LEU A 56 0.26 16.42 -8.48
C LEU A 56 0.10 16.78 -6.99
N LEU A 57 -0.68 17.81 -6.66
CA LEU A 57 -0.96 18.17 -5.27
C LEU A 57 -1.61 17.03 -4.49
N GLY A 58 -2.55 16.30 -5.11
CA GLY A 58 -3.19 15.14 -4.48
C GLY A 58 -2.19 14.02 -4.19
N LEU A 59 -1.28 13.77 -5.13
CA LEU A 59 -0.21 12.78 -4.94
C LEU A 59 0.78 13.20 -3.85
N ILE A 60 1.17 14.47 -3.80
CA ILE A 60 2.05 15.02 -2.76
C ILE A 60 1.42 14.86 -1.38
N LEU A 61 0.12 15.19 -1.25
CA LEU A 61 -0.62 15.00 0.00
C LEU A 61 -0.67 13.53 0.41
N LEU A 62 -0.89 12.61 -0.53
CA LEU A 62 -0.86 11.17 -0.26
C LEU A 62 0.51 10.72 0.24
N VAL A 63 1.59 11.12 -0.43
CA VAL A 63 2.96 10.80 0.00
C VAL A 63 3.24 11.34 1.41
N LEU A 64 2.78 12.56 1.72
CA LEU A 64 2.93 13.14 3.05
C LEU A 64 2.22 12.31 4.12
N VAL A 65 0.99 11.84 3.84
CA VAL A 65 0.26 10.92 4.74
C VAL A 65 1.05 9.63 4.97
N LEU A 66 1.58 9.03 3.91
CA LEU A 66 2.38 7.80 4.00
C LEU A 66 3.66 8.01 4.84
N VAL A 67 4.38 9.12 4.65
CA VAL A 67 5.60 9.43 5.43
C VAL A 67 5.27 9.62 6.91
N VAL A 68 4.20 10.33 7.24
CA VAL A 68 3.77 10.51 8.64
C VAL A 68 3.34 9.18 9.24
N ALA A 69 2.55 8.38 8.51
CA ALA A 69 2.12 7.06 8.93
C ALA A 69 3.31 6.11 9.19
N TRP A 70 4.30 6.10 8.30
CA TRP A 70 5.54 5.35 8.49
C TRP A 70 6.31 5.79 9.74
N SER A 71 6.39 7.11 9.99
CA SER A 71 7.07 7.65 11.17
C SER A 71 6.39 7.26 12.49
N MET A 72 5.09 6.97 12.47
CA MET A 72 4.34 6.50 13.64
C MET A 72 4.35 4.98 13.78
N GLY A 73 4.74 4.23 12.74
CA GLY A 73 4.77 2.77 12.75
C GLY A 73 5.79 2.20 13.74
N SER A 74 5.41 1.13 14.44
CA SER A 74 6.29 0.42 15.37
C SER A 74 7.23 -0.52 14.63
N GLY A 75 8.47 -0.57 15.09
CA GLY A 75 9.44 -1.57 14.65
C GLY A 75 9.58 -2.75 15.63
N GLU A 76 8.78 -2.78 16.69
CA GLU A 76 8.85 -3.83 17.71
C GLU A 76 8.34 -5.15 17.14
N THR A 77 9.19 -6.18 17.20
CA THR A 77 8.86 -7.52 16.71
C THR A 77 7.65 -8.09 17.42
N LEU A 78 6.76 -8.72 16.66
CA LEU A 78 5.54 -9.31 17.21
C LEU A 78 5.84 -10.66 17.86
N THR A 79 5.21 -10.95 19.00
CA THR A 79 5.28 -12.27 19.63
C THR A 79 4.31 -13.22 18.94
N ILE A 80 4.73 -13.78 17.79
CA ILE A 80 3.91 -14.70 17.00
C ILE A 80 4.25 -16.13 17.39
N GLN A 81 3.30 -16.81 18.04
CA GLN A 81 3.51 -18.19 18.50
C GLN A 81 3.74 -19.12 17.29
N GLY A 82 4.87 -19.84 17.29
CA GLY A 82 5.21 -20.82 16.25
C GLY A 82 5.71 -20.23 14.94
N TYR A 83 6.01 -18.92 14.88
CA TYR A 83 6.59 -18.28 13.70
C TYR A 83 8.07 -17.98 13.93
N GLU A 84 8.94 -18.75 13.27
CA GLU A 84 10.40 -18.56 13.23
C GLU A 84 10.86 -17.96 11.89
N GLY A 85 9.93 -17.37 11.13
CA GLY A 85 10.22 -16.82 9.80
C GLY A 85 10.99 -15.51 9.84
N THR A 86 11.62 -15.15 8.72
CA THR A 86 12.51 -13.98 8.61
C THR A 86 11.79 -12.65 8.41
N ASP A 87 10.45 -12.65 8.29
CA ASP A 87 9.70 -11.46 7.89
C ASP A 87 9.20 -10.63 9.08
N ASN A 88 9.32 -11.14 10.31
CA ASN A 88 9.01 -10.40 11.53
C ASN A 88 10.15 -9.44 11.90
N VAL A 89 10.42 -8.48 11.01
CA VAL A 89 11.49 -7.48 11.13
C VAL A 89 10.93 -6.06 10.97
N PRO A 90 11.61 -5.03 11.51
CA PRO A 90 11.07 -3.67 11.60
C PRO A 90 10.55 -3.08 10.28
N PHE A 91 11.15 -3.44 9.14
CA PHE A 91 10.74 -2.92 7.84
C PHE A 91 9.31 -3.34 7.48
N TRP A 92 8.99 -4.63 7.54
CA TRP A 92 7.67 -5.16 7.17
C TRP A 92 6.58 -4.75 8.16
N LEU A 93 6.94 -4.62 9.44
CA LEU A 93 6.05 -4.14 10.48
C LEU A 93 5.66 -2.68 10.24
N LYS A 94 6.65 -1.81 10.02
CA LYS A 94 6.39 -0.40 9.70
C LYS A 94 5.64 -0.21 8.39
N LEU A 95 5.92 -1.05 7.38
CA LEU A 95 5.19 -1.01 6.12
C LEU A 95 3.72 -1.32 6.31
N THR A 96 3.42 -2.36 7.09
CA THR A 96 2.05 -2.74 7.45
C THR A 96 1.35 -1.63 8.24
N ASP A 97 1.99 -1.08 9.27
CA ASP A 97 1.47 0.03 10.08
C ASP A 97 1.20 1.27 9.23
N MET A 98 2.12 1.62 8.33
CA MET A 98 1.96 2.75 7.41
C MET A 98 0.67 2.63 6.60
N PHE A 99 0.40 1.45 6.02
CA PHE A 99 -0.82 1.22 5.25
C PHE A 99 -2.06 1.23 6.14
N LEU A 100 -2.03 0.58 7.31
CA LEU A 100 -3.15 0.58 8.25
C LEU A 100 -3.54 2.00 8.67
N TYR A 101 -2.59 2.79 9.17
CA TYR A 101 -2.85 4.17 9.58
C TYR A 101 -3.36 5.04 8.44
N SER A 102 -2.76 4.89 7.24
CA SER A 102 -3.17 5.67 6.08
C SER A 102 -4.59 5.31 5.62
N ILE A 103 -4.96 4.04 5.60
CA ILE A 103 -6.31 3.60 5.22
C ILE A 103 -7.34 4.13 6.22
N TYR A 104 -7.11 3.99 7.53
CA TYR A 104 -8.04 4.50 8.54
C TYR A 104 -8.18 6.02 8.48
N PHE A 105 -7.07 6.74 8.30
CA PHE A 105 -7.08 8.19 8.16
C PHE A 105 -7.86 8.63 6.90
N LEU A 106 -7.55 8.05 5.74
CA LEU A 106 -8.21 8.40 4.49
C LEU A 106 -9.69 8.01 4.49
N MET A 107 -10.05 6.88 5.13
CA MET A 107 -11.44 6.49 5.33
C MET A 107 -12.20 7.55 6.14
N LEU A 108 -11.65 8.00 7.26
CA LEU A 108 -12.24 9.06 8.09
C LEU A 108 -12.44 10.35 7.27
N VAL A 109 -11.39 10.81 6.58
CA VAL A 109 -11.45 12.01 5.72
C VAL A 109 -12.53 11.86 4.64
N THR A 110 -12.64 10.67 4.03
CA THR A 110 -13.65 10.39 3.01
C THR A 110 -15.06 10.47 3.57
N VAL A 111 -15.32 9.84 4.71
CA VAL A 111 -16.62 9.91 5.39
C VAL A 111 -17.00 11.35 5.72
N LEU A 112 -16.07 12.13 6.28
CA LEU A 112 -16.31 13.54 6.61
C LEU A 112 -16.57 14.38 5.34
N ALA A 113 -15.84 14.13 4.25
CA ALA A 113 -16.04 14.82 2.97
C ALA A 113 -17.41 14.51 2.35
N ILE A 114 -17.88 13.25 2.42
CA ILE A 114 -19.21 12.84 1.94
C ILE A 114 -20.31 13.55 2.74
N ILE A 115 -20.21 13.58 4.07
CA ILE A 115 -21.19 14.25 4.93
C ILE A 115 -21.19 15.75 4.64
N GLY A 116 -20.02 16.40 4.63
CA GLY A 116 -19.90 17.84 4.40
C GLY A 116 -20.41 18.27 3.03
N SER A 117 -20.09 17.51 1.97
CA SER A 117 -20.59 17.78 0.62
C SER A 117 -22.11 17.59 0.51
N SER A 118 -22.68 16.59 1.20
CA SER A 118 -24.12 16.34 1.25
C SER A 118 -24.89 17.48 1.92
N ILE A 119 -24.34 18.06 2.99
CA ILE A 119 -24.93 19.22 3.69
C ILE A 119 -24.87 20.47 2.79
N LYS A 120 -23.69 20.77 2.21
CA LYS A 120 -23.53 21.95 1.32
C LYS A 120 -24.51 21.92 0.15
N LYS A 121 -24.73 20.76 -0.45
CA LYS A 121 -25.68 20.59 -1.57
C LYS A 121 -27.14 20.88 -1.18
N LYS A 122 -27.51 20.73 0.10
CA LYS A 122 -28.86 21.04 0.60
C LYS A 122 -29.03 22.51 0.99
N LEU A 123 -27.94 23.24 1.21
CA LEU A 123 -27.94 24.65 1.62
C LEU A 123 -27.73 25.63 0.46
N SER A 124 -27.30 25.14 -0.71
CA SER A 124 -27.20 25.88 -1.96
C SER A 124 -28.41 25.62 -2.84
#